data_AF-A0A7R9VY12-F1
#
_entry.id   AF-A0A7R9VY12-F1
#
_cell.length_a   1.000
_cell.length_b   1.000
_cell.length_c   1.000
_cell.angle_alpha   90.00
_cell.angle_beta   90.00
_cell.angle_gamma   90.00
#
_symmetry.space_group_name_H-M   'P 1'
#
loop_
_entity.id
_entity.type
_entity.pdbx_description
1 polymer ?
#
loop_
_entity_poly.entity_id
_entity_poly.type
_entity_poly.pdbx_seq_one_letter_code
_entity_poly.pdbx_strand_id
1 'polypeptide(L)'
;GLCKWVHAMSLYDKVAKVVAPKKAKLAEAEAQYQDVMVGLLAKQKELQELKDKLAAMEAELATNTTKKERLEAEVELCSVKLERAEKLIGGLGGEKSRWTDTAERLSNAYANLTGDMLVSAGIIAYAGAFTAQYRNRIIGSFVAMCASAGIPHTPRFSLPAILGEPVKMREWLIAGLPNDSTSIENGIVVANARRWPLCIDPQGQANKWVRNMEAERQLLVLKPASDATYLRQLASALPLGRPVLLEGVGALDASLTPVLLKQTFKSAGTLCVKLGDQVVDWAPDFRLYMTTRLRNPHYPPETCTRVCLLNFSITPAGLEDQLLGVVVAKERPDLEETKTALIIQNTEFTIKLKQLEDELLFKLSNAEGDITEDVELIESLEDAKRVSTEITAKVAEAKETELAINEARNKYRNVAARGAMLFFLLNSLNKIHAFYQFSLNAFVVVFGRGLDLAPGGRKKKAPRAAAVPAVVAPPSAQASEVAKPAAEVPVAP
;
A
#
# COMPACT_ATOMS: atom_id res chain seq x y z
N GLY A 1 -37.44 -113.55 -74.74
CA GLY A 1 -36.16 -112.97 -74.27
C GLY A 1 -35.48 -112.16 -75.36
N LEU A 2 -34.95 -112.83 -76.39
CA LEU A 2 -34.14 -112.19 -77.45
C LEU A 2 -34.85 -111.07 -78.24
N CYS A 3 -36.12 -111.24 -78.62
CA CYS A 3 -36.83 -110.24 -79.42
C CYS A 3 -37.00 -108.88 -78.70
N LYS A 4 -37.25 -108.90 -77.37
CA LYS A 4 -37.31 -107.67 -76.56
C LYS A 4 -35.94 -107.00 -76.41
N TRP A 5 -34.85 -107.76 -76.40
CA TRP A 5 -33.49 -107.23 -76.30
C TRP A 5 -33.05 -106.54 -77.60
N VAL A 6 -33.31 -107.15 -78.76
CA VAL A 6 -33.02 -106.53 -80.06
C VAL A 6 -33.83 -105.25 -80.27
N HIS A 7 -35.10 -105.26 -79.86
CA HIS A 7 -35.96 -104.07 -79.95
C HIS A 7 -35.50 -102.95 -79.02
N ALA A 8 -35.02 -103.27 -77.81
CA ALA A 8 -34.44 -102.31 -76.87
C ALA A 8 -33.10 -101.75 -77.36
N MET A 9 -32.26 -102.57 -78.01
CA MET A 9 -30.97 -102.12 -78.57
C MET A 9 -31.18 -101.19 -79.77
N SER A 10 -32.20 -101.44 -80.60
CA SER A 10 -32.63 -100.55 -81.69
C SER A 10 -33.19 -99.22 -81.19
N LEU A 11 -33.98 -99.24 -80.11
CA LEU A 11 -34.47 -98.04 -79.44
C LEU A 11 -33.33 -97.24 -78.78
N TYR A 12 -32.38 -97.92 -78.16
CA TYR A 12 -31.20 -97.29 -77.57
C TYR A 12 -30.32 -96.63 -78.63
N ASP A 13 -30.10 -97.25 -79.80
CA ASP A 13 -29.34 -96.65 -80.90
C ASP A 13 -30.02 -95.37 -81.44
N LYS A 14 -31.35 -95.39 -81.63
CA LYS A 14 -32.11 -94.22 -82.07
C LYS A 14 -32.08 -93.06 -81.06
N VAL A 15 -32.20 -93.37 -79.76
CA VAL A 15 -32.16 -92.35 -78.70
C VAL A 15 -30.73 -91.86 -78.47
N ALA A 16 -29.73 -92.73 -78.54
CA ALA A 16 -28.32 -92.36 -78.42
C ALA A 16 -27.89 -91.39 -79.53
N LYS A 17 -28.37 -91.57 -80.77
CA LYS A 17 -28.12 -90.63 -81.88
C LYS A 17 -28.68 -89.22 -81.65
N VAL A 18 -29.75 -89.07 -80.88
CA VAL A 18 -30.37 -87.76 -80.55
C VAL A 18 -29.80 -87.17 -79.26
N VAL A 19 -29.43 -88.01 -78.29
CA VAL A 19 -28.95 -87.58 -76.96
C VAL A 19 -27.44 -87.34 -76.94
N ALA A 20 -26.65 -88.07 -77.74
CA ALA A 20 -25.21 -87.85 -77.87
C ALA A 20 -24.85 -86.40 -78.26
N PRO A 21 -25.46 -85.77 -79.30
CA PRO A 21 -25.16 -84.37 -79.62
C PRO A 21 -25.65 -83.39 -78.56
N LYS A 22 -26.72 -83.71 -77.81
CA LYS A 22 -27.19 -82.87 -76.69
C LYS A 22 -26.26 -82.96 -75.48
N LYS A 23 -25.72 -84.15 -75.17
CA LYS A 23 -24.70 -84.34 -74.14
C LYS A 23 -23.38 -83.66 -74.51
N ALA A 24 -22.99 -83.70 -75.80
CA ALA A 24 -21.82 -82.98 -76.28
C ALA A 24 -21.99 -81.45 -76.16
N LYS A 25 -23.14 -80.90 -76.58
CA LYS A 25 -23.44 -79.47 -76.41
C LYS A 25 -23.56 -79.03 -74.95
N LEU A 26 -24.11 -79.88 -74.08
CA LEU A 26 -24.16 -79.61 -72.64
C LEU A 26 -22.75 -79.56 -72.05
N ALA A 27 -21.90 -80.54 -72.38
CA ALA A 27 -20.50 -80.57 -71.92
C ALA A 27 -19.70 -79.36 -72.43
N GLU A 28 -19.94 -78.92 -73.67
CA GLU A 28 -19.30 -77.73 -74.24
C GLU A 28 -19.77 -76.43 -73.55
N ALA A 29 -21.06 -76.30 -73.27
CA ALA A 29 -21.61 -75.16 -72.53
C ALA A 29 -21.21 -75.17 -71.05
N GLU A 30 -21.13 -76.35 -70.42
CA GLU A 30 -20.62 -76.52 -69.05
C GLU A 30 -19.13 -76.17 -68.97
N ALA A 31 -18.33 -76.54 -69.97
CA ALA A 31 -16.93 -76.14 -70.06
C ALA A 31 -16.77 -74.62 -70.21
N GLN A 32 -17.53 -73.99 -71.11
CA GLN A 32 -17.53 -72.53 -71.26
C GLN A 32 -18.02 -71.81 -70.01
N TYR A 33 -19.04 -72.34 -69.34
CA TYR A 33 -19.54 -71.81 -68.07
C TYR A 33 -18.50 -71.92 -66.96
N GLN A 34 -17.80 -73.04 -66.86
CA GLN A 34 -16.69 -73.24 -65.92
C GLN A 34 -15.57 -72.23 -66.18
N ASP A 35 -15.14 -72.04 -67.43
CA ASP A 35 -14.09 -71.08 -67.79
C ASP A 35 -14.48 -69.63 -67.43
N VAL A 36 -15.72 -69.22 -67.74
CA VAL A 36 -16.23 -67.88 -67.40
C VAL A 36 -16.40 -67.72 -65.89
N MET A 37 -16.84 -68.77 -65.19
CA MET A 37 -16.99 -68.75 -63.73
C MET A 37 -15.64 -68.65 -63.02
N VAL A 38 -14.61 -69.35 -63.51
CA VAL A 38 -13.23 -69.22 -63.02
C VAL A 38 -12.72 -67.79 -63.22
N GLY A 39 -12.97 -67.18 -64.38
CA GLY A 39 -12.61 -65.79 -64.66
C GLY A 39 -13.36 -64.78 -63.77
N LEU A 40 -14.67 -64.99 -63.56
CA LEU A 40 -15.51 -64.16 -62.69
C LEU A 40 -15.04 -64.21 -61.23
N LEU A 41 -14.76 -65.42 -60.71
CA LEU A 41 -14.25 -65.63 -59.36
C LEU A 41 -12.87 -64.99 -59.17
N ALA A 42 -11.99 -65.10 -60.17
CA ALA A 42 -10.69 -64.43 -60.15
C ALA A 42 -10.83 -62.90 -60.08
N LYS A 43 -11.72 -62.31 -60.90
CA LYS A 43 -11.97 -60.87 -60.90
C LYS A 43 -12.70 -60.37 -59.65
N GLN A 44 -13.62 -61.15 -59.10
CA GLN A 44 -14.25 -60.85 -57.80
C GLN A 44 -13.22 -60.87 -56.68
N LYS A 45 -12.28 -61.82 -56.70
CA LYS A 45 -11.19 -61.90 -55.73
C LYS A 45 -10.25 -60.69 -55.83
N GLU A 46 -9.81 -60.31 -57.03
CA GLU A 46 -9.02 -59.08 -57.25
C GLU A 46 -9.74 -57.83 -56.75
N LEU A 47 -11.06 -57.72 -57.01
CA LEU A 47 -11.86 -56.58 -56.58
C LEU A 47 -12.04 -56.56 -55.05
N GLN A 48 -12.17 -57.72 -54.41
CA GLN A 48 -12.21 -57.81 -52.95
C GLN A 48 -10.88 -57.40 -52.33
N GLU A 49 -9.75 -57.88 -52.87
CA GLU A 49 -8.41 -57.47 -52.41
C GLU A 49 -8.16 -55.96 -52.56
N LEU A 50 -8.64 -55.36 -53.65
CA LEU A 50 -8.60 -53.91 -53.86
C LEU A 50 -9.48 -53.15 -52.86
N LYS A 51 -10.69 -53.64 -52.59
CA LYS A 51 -11.60 -53.04 -51.59
C LYS A 51 -11.02 -53.13 -50.19
N ASP A 52 -10.43 -54.26 -49.82
CA ASP A 52 -9.80 -54.46 -48.51
C ASP A 52 -8.58 -53.53 -48.35
N LYS A 53 -7.76 -53.37 -49.41
CA LYS A 53 -6.66 -52.40 -49.44
C LYS A 53 -7.15 -50.96 -49.33
N LEU A 54 -8.22 -50.60 -50.04
CA LEU A 54 -8.78 -49.25 -50.01
C LEU A 54 -9.37 -48.93 -48.64
N ALA A 55 -10.11 -49.87 -48.02
CA ALA A 55 -10.61 -49.72 -46.66
C ALA A 55 -9.47 -49.59 -45.63
N ALA A 56 -8.37 -50.35 -45.79
CA ALA A 56 -7.19 -50.21 -44.95
C ALA A 56 -6.52 -48.84 -45.11
N MET A 57 -6.38 -48.34 -46.34
CA MET A 57 -5.84 -47.01 -46.61
C MET A 57 -6.74 -45.88 -46.10
N GLU A 58 -8.07 -46.02 -46.19
CA GLU A 58 -9.03 -45.06 -45.64
C GLU A 58 -8.96 -45.01 -44.10
N ALA A 59 -8.87 -46.16 -43.44
CA ALA A 59 -8.68 -46.24 -42.00
C ALA A 59 -7.34 -45.62 -41.57
N GLU A 60 -6.26 -45.92 -42.29
CA GLU A 60 -4.94 -45.35 -42.02
C GLU A 60 -4.94 -43.83 -42.23
N LEU A 61 -5.56 -43.34 -43.30
CA LEU A 61 -5.73 -41.93 -43.57
C LEU A 61 -6.48 -41.26 -42.41
N ALA A 62 -7.63 -41.79 -41.98
CA ALA A 62 -8.42 -41.25 -40.87
C ALA A 62 -7.63 -41.19 -39.55
N THR A 63 -6.84 -42.23 -39.24
CA THR A 63 -5.97 -42.21 -38.06
C THR A 63 -4.83 -41.20 -38.17
N ASN A 64 -4.32 -40.95 -39.37
CA ASN A 64 -3.27 -39.97 -39.59
C ASN A 64 -3.81 -38.53 -39.62
N THR A 65 -5.02 -38.28 -40.14
CA THR A 65 -5.67 -36.97 -40.03
C THR A 65 -5.97 -36.61 -38.59
N THR A 66 -6.55 -37.53 -37.81
CA THR A 66 -6.81 -37.28 -36.37
C THR A 66 -5.53 -37.04 -35.59
N LYS A 67 -4.45 -37.79 -35.88
CA LYS A 67 -3.12 -37.51 -35.30
C LYS A 67 -2.60 -36.14 -35.71
N LYS A 68 -2.74 -35.76 -36.98
CA LYS A 68 -2.31 -34.46 -37.51
C LYS A 68 -3.05 -33.33 -36.79
N GLU A 69 -4.37 -33.39 -36.71
CA GLU A 69 -5.20 -32.38 -36.04
C GLU A 69 -4.82 -32.24 -34.55
N ARG A 70 -4.60 -33.37 -33.87
CA ARG A 70 -4.13 -33.36 -32.48
C ARG A 70 -2.77 -32.68 -32.33
N LEU A 71 -1.81 -33.02 -33.21
CA LEU A 71 -0.48 -32.41 -33.18
C LEU A 71 -0.52 -30.92 -33.51
N GLU A 72 -1.35 -30.50 -34.46
CA GLU A 72 -1.56 -29.09 -34.79
C GLU A 72 -2.14 -28.32 -33.58
N ALA A 73 -3.11 -28.90 -32.88
CA ALA A 73 -3.67 -28.32 -31.65
C ALA A 73 -2.64 -28.26 -30.50
N GLU A 74 -1.80 -29.29 -30.34
CA GLU A 74 -0.73 -29.31 -29.34
C GLU A 74 0.35 -28.26 -29.64
N VAL A 75 0.72 -28.07 -30.91
CA VAL A 75 1.67 -27.04 -31.34
C VAL A 75 1.12 -25.64 -31.09
N GLU A 76 -0.15 -25.40 -31.44
CA GLU A 76 -0.78 -24.11 -31.22
C GLU A 76 -0.85 -23.78 -29.72
N LEU A 77 -1.27 -24.76 -28.89
CA LEU A 77 -1.30 -24.60 -27.44
C LEU A 77 0.10 -24.31 -26.88
N CYS A 78 1.13 -25.03 -27.36
CA CYS A 78 2.50 -24.82 -26.93
C CYS A 78 3.02 -23.42 -27.32
N SER A 79 2.71 -22.95 -28.54
CA SER A 79 3.04 -21.61 -29.01
C SER A 79 2.45 -20.53 -28.09
N VAL A 80 1.16 -20.63 -27.78
CA VAL A 80 0.48 -19.70 -26.87
C VAL A 80 1.08 -19.74 -25.46
N LYS A 81 1.37 -20.94 -24.93
CA LYS A 81 2.03 -21.07 -23.63
C LYS A 81 3.43 -20.45 -23.61
N LEU A 82 4.18 -20.58 -24.70
CA LEU A 82 5.53 -20.04 -24.83
C LEU A 82 5.49 -18.51 -24.86
N GLU A 83 4.59 -17.90 -25.65
CA GLU A 83 4.40 -16.44 -25.66
C GLU A 83 4.05 -15.90 -24.27
N ARG A 84 3.16 -16.59 -23.55
CA ARG A 84 2.78 -16.23 -22.17
C ARG A 84 3.93 -16.37 -21.20
N ALA A 85 4.73 -17.44 -21.31
CA ALA A 85 5.91 -17.65 -20.49
C ALA A 85 6.97 -16.56 -20.74
N GLU A 86 7.19 -16.16 -21.99
CA GLU A 86 8.09 -15.05 -22.33
C GLU A 86 7.62 -13.73 -21.71
N LYS A 87 6.33 -13.42 -21.79
CA LYS A 87 5.74 -12.23 -21.13
C LYS A 87 5.91 -12.29 -19.61
N LEU A 88 5.68 -13.44 -18.99
CA LEU A 88 5.89 -13.63 -17.54
C LEU A 88 7.36 -13.45 -17.13
N ILE A 89 8.28 -14.08 -17.85
CA ILE A 89 9.73 -14.01 -17.54
C ILE A 89 10.26 -12.60 -17.77
N GLY A 90 9.91 -11.97 -18.90
CA GLY A 90 10.28 -10.57 -19.18
C GLY A 90 9.62 -9.60 -18.21
N GLY A 91 8.36 -9.86 -17.84
CA GLY A 91 7.59 -9.19 -16.81
C GLY A 91 8.30 -9.16 -15.46
N LEU A 92 8.58 -10.36 -14.93
CA LEU A 92 9.09 -10.57 -13.59
C LEU A 92 10.62 -10.47 -13.46
N GLY A 93 11.37 -10.41 -14.57
CA GLY A 93 12.83 -10.36 -14.55
C GLY A 93 13.41 -9.17 -13.77
N GLY A 94 12.83 -7.97 -13.93
CA GLY A 94 13.23 -6.79 -13.17
C GLY A 94 12.88 -6.91 -11.68
N GLU A 95 11.71 -7.48 -11.40
CA GLU A 95 11.21 -7.70 -10.04
C GLU A 95 12.08 -8.72 -9.29
N LYS A 96 12.52 -9.79 -9.97
CA LYS A 96 13.49 -10.76 -9.46
C LYS A 96 14.79 -10.08 -9.02
N SER A 97 15.35 -9.18 -9.82
CA SER A 97 16.57 -8.44 -9.43
C SER A 97 16.32 -7.60 -8.19
N ARG A 98 15.22 -6.84 -8.17
CA ARG A 98 14.87 -5.96 -7.04
C ARG A 98 14.65 -6.74 -5.75
N TRP A 99 13.97 -7.88 -5.81
CA TRP A 99 13.77 -8.76 -4.67
C TRP A 99 15.06 -9.43 -4.22
N THR A 100 15.97 -9.77 -5.15
CA THR A 100 17.28 -10.33 -4.82
C THR A 100 18.12 -9.29 -4.06
N ASP A 101 18.18 -8.06 -4.54
CA ASP A 101 18.87 -6.95 -3.88
C ASP A 101 18.26 -6.65 -2.50
N THR A 102 16.91 -6.68 -2.43
CA THR A 102 16.18 -6.46 -1.17
C THR A 102 16.45 -7.60 -0.18
N ALA A 103 16.50 -8.85 -0.64
CA ALA A 103 16.80 -10.00 0.18
C ALA A 103 18.24 -9.95 0.71
N GLU A 104 19.21 -9.55 -0.11
CA GLU A 104 20.60 -9.34 0.33
C GLU A 104 20.69 -8.23 1.38
N ARG A 105 20.04 -7.09 1.14
CA ARG A 105 19.98 -5.98 2.11
C ARG A 105 19.34 -6.42 3.42
N LEU A 106 18.24 -7.17 3.36
CA LEU A 106 17.56 -7.70 4.54
C LEU A 106 18.42 -8.75 5.26
N SER A 107 19.18 -9.58 4.53
CA SER A 107 20.13 -10.53 5.12
C SER A 107 21.22 -9.82 5.91
N ASN A 108 21.79 -8.76 5.34
CA ASN A 108 22.76 -7.91 6.05
C ASN A 108 22.15 -7.21 7.27
N ALA A 109 20.91 -6.70 7.16
CA ALA A 109 20.18 -6.11 8.28
C ALA A 109 19.86 -7.15 9.37
N TYR A 110 19.54 -8.39 8.98
CA TYR A 110 19.26 -9.49 9.89
C TYR A 110 20.50 -9.87 10.70
N ALA A 111 21.67 -9.92 10.07
CA ALA A 111 22.94 -10.18 10.76
C ALA A 111 23.24 -9.13 11.83
N ASN A 112 22.91 -7.85 11.57
CA ASN A 112 23.13 -6.74 12.49
C ASN A 112 21.97 -6.45 13.47
N LEU A 113 20.87 -7.21 13.35
CA LEU A 113 19.61 -6.93 14.03
C LEU A 113 19.74 -6.86 15.54
N THR A 114 20.55 -7.74 16.15
CA THR A 114 20.71 -7.81 17.60
C THR A 114 21.28 -6.51 18.16
N GLY A 115 22.37 -5.99 17.59
CA GLY A 115 22.96 -4.72 18.02
C GLY A 115 22.06 -3.53 17.72
N ASP A 116 21.45 -3.51 16.54
CA ASP A 116 20.56 -2.41 16.12
C ASP A 116 19.31 -2.32 17.00
N MET A 117 18.72 -3.45 17.39
CA MET A 117 17.59 -3.50 18.33
C MET A 117 18.00 -3.10 19.75
N LEU A 118 19.19 -3.50 20.21
CA LEU A 118 19.69 -3.15 21.53
C LEU A 118 19.87 -1.62 21.67
N VAL A 119 20.52 -1.00 20.68
CA VAL A 119 20.70 0.45 20.64
C VAL A 119 19.35 1.16 20.52
N SER A 120 18.46 0.69 19.65
CA SER A 120 17.11 1.25 19.48
C SER A 120 16.28 1.20 20.77
N ALA A 121 16.30 0.06 21.47
CA ALA A 121 15.63 -0.11 22.75
C ALA A 121 16.18 0.84 23.81
N GLY A 122 17.51 1.03 23.85
CA GLY A 122 18.15 2.00 24.74
C GLY A 122 17.69 3.44 24.46
N ILE A 123 17.54 3.81 23.19
CA ILE A 123 17.06 5.14 22.80
C ILE A 123 15.61 5.35 23.24
N ILE A 124 14.72 4.42 22.90
CA ILE A 124 13.28 4.47 23.26
C ILE A 124 13.10 4.51 24.78
N ALA A 125 13.91 3.76 25.52
CA ALA A 125 13.78 3.66 26.96
C ALA A 125 14.34 4.89 27.71
N TYR A 126 15.48 5.43 27.26
CA TYR A 126 16.27 6.37 28.07
C TYR A 126 16.58 7.70 27.38
N ALA A 127 16.68 7.73 26.05
CA ALA A 127 17.20 8.91 25.34
C ALA A 127 16.13 10.00 25.10
N GLY A 128 14.85 9.67 25.26
CA GLY A 128 13.70 10.52 24.94
C GLY A 128 13.72 11.91 25.57
N ALA A 129 14.13 12.04 26.83
CA ALA A 129 14.13 13.32 27.55
C ALA A 129 15.29 14.25 27.14
N PHE A 130 16.30 13.74 26.43
CA PHE A 130 17.53 14.47 26.16
C PHE A 130 17.49 15.23 24.83
N THR A 131 18.39 16.21 24.69
CA THR A 131 18.60 16.97 23.45
C THR A 131 19.33 16.13 22.41
N ALA A 132 19.17 16.48 21.13
CA ALA A 132 19.81 15.77 20.01
C ALA A 132 21.32 15.56 20.19
N GLN A 133 22.04 16.58 20.66
CA GLN A 133 23.49 16.48 20.91
C GLN A 133 23.82 15.41 21.96
N TYR A 134 23.04 15.35 23.04
CA TYR A 134 23.26 14.36 24.09
C TYR A 134 22.82 12.97 23.65
N ARG A 135 21.72 12.85 22.89
CA ARG A 135 21.31 11.59 22.26
C ARG A 135 22.41 11.02 21.37
N ASN A 136 23.01 11.84 20.50
CA ASN A 136 24.10 11.39 19.63
C ASN A 136 25.31 10.87 20.41
N ARG A 137 25.62 11.48 21.57
CA ARG A 137 26.68 10.97 22.46
C ARG A 137 26.31 9.63 23.08
N ILE A 138 25.06 9.47 23.56
CA ILE A 138 24.55 8.19 24.08
C ILE A 138 24.62 7.11 22.98
N ILE A 139 24.11 7.41 21.79
CA ILE A 139 24.09 6.49 20.65
C ILE A 139 25.51 6.07 20.29
N GLY A 140 26.45 7.03 20.17
CA GLY A 140 27.85 6.73 19.91
C GLY A 140 28.48 5.82 20.98
N SER A 141 28.16 6.06 22.25
CA SER A 141 28.61 5.21 23.36
C SER A 141 28.00 3.80 23.28
N PHE A 142 26.70 3.68 22.99
CA PHE A 142 26.03 2.39 22.84
C PHE A 142 26.60 1.57 21.68
N VAL A 143 26.84 2.22 20.53
CA VAL A 143 27.48 1.59 19.37
C VAL A 143 28.91 1.13 19.72
N ALA A 144 29.70 1.97 20.40
CA ALA A 144 31.04 1.60 20.84
C ALA A 144 31.03 0.41 21.82
N MET A 145 30.05 0.34 22.72
CA MET A 145 29.88 -0.79 23.63
C MET A 145 29.52 -2.07 22.86
N CYS A 146 28.58 -2.00 21.91
CA CYS A 146 28.25 -3.13 21.02
C CYS A 146 29.49 -3.64 20.28
N ALA A 147 30.32 -2.73 19.75
CA ALA A 147 31.57 -3.08 19.09
C ALA A 147 32.56 -3.77 20.05
N SER A 148 32.76 -3.23 21.25
CA SER A 148 33.67 -3.81 22.25
C SER A 148 33.22 -5.19 22.75
N ALA A 149 31.90 -5.44 22.75
CA ALA A 149 31.30 -6.71 23.15
C ALA A 149 31.22 -7.73 22.00
N GLY A 150 31.68 -7.39 20.79
CA GLY A 150 31.60 -8.26 19.62
C GLY A 150 30.18 -8.49 19.11
N ILE A 151 29.23 -7.59 19.42
CA ILE A 151 27.83 -7.70 18.96
C ILE A 151 27.73 -7.12 17.55
N PRO A 152 27.24 -7.89 16.55
CA PRO A 152 26.97 -7.39 15.21
C PRO A 152 25.99 -6.21 15.23
N HIS A 153 26.34 -5.14 14.54
CA HIS A 153 25.57 -3.90 14.49
C HIS A 153 25.89 -3.11 13.22
N THR A 154 24.97 -2.23 12.83
CA THR A 154 25.19 -1.36 11.69
C THR A 154 26.22 -0.27 12.03
N PRO A 155 27.28 -0.06 11.21
CA PRO A 155 28.35 0.91 11.52
C PRO A 155 27.86 2.36 11.71
N ARG A 156 26.80 2.75 10.98
CA ARG A 156 26.14 4.06 11.13
C ARG A 156 24.70 3.84 11.60
N PHE A 157 24.52 3.83 12.91
CA PHE A 157 23.20 3.70 13.51
C PHE A 157 22.28 4.87 13.13
N SER A 158 21.05 4.55 12.73
CA SER A 158 20.00 5.53 12.42
C SER A 158 18.64 4.97 12.84
N LEU A 159 18.03 5.59 13.86
CA LEU A 159 16.72 5.15 14.37
C LEU A 159 15.63 5.18 13.27
N PRO A 160 15.53 6.22 12.41
CA PRO A 160 14.59 6.22 11.30
C PRO A 160 14.85 5.15 10.23
N ALA A 161 16.09 4.73 10.03
CA ALA A 161 16.39 3.67 9.06
C ALA A 161 16.01 2.28 9.58
N ILE A 162 16.07 2.08 10.90
CA ILE A 162 15.87 0.77 11.54
C ILE A 162 14.40 0.56 11.95
N LEU A 163 13.79 1.55 12.61
CA LEU A 163 12.41 1.47 13.13
C LEU A 163 11.43 2.42 12.43
N GLY A 164 11.92 3.28 11.53
CA GLY A 164 11.07 4.22 10.81
C GLY A 164 10.38 3.55 9.64
N GLU A 165 9.05 3.67 9.60
CA GLU A 165 8.27 3.30 8.41
C GLU A 165 8.11 4.54 7.52
N PRO A 166 8.59 4.52 6.26
CA PRO A 166 8.60 5.71 5.39
C PRO A 166 7.22 6.35 5.24
N VAL A 167 6.17 5.54 5.06
CA VAL A 167 4.79 6.02 4.90
C VAL A 167 4.31 6.73 6.16
N LYS A 168 4.44 6.11 7.35
CA LYS A 168 4.05 6.73 8.62
C LYS A 168 4.83 8.01 8.92
N MET A 169 6.13 8.03 8.62
CA MET A 169 6.92 9.24 8.79
C MET A 169 6.39 10.39 7.93
N ARG A 170 5.97 10.13 6.69
CA ARG A 170 5.33 11.13 5.82
C ARG A 170 3.97 11.57 6.36
N GLU A 171 3.15 10.65 6.82
CA GLU A 171 1.87 10.96 7.48
C GLU A 171 2.07 11.88 8.70
N TRP A 172 3.12 11.65 9.50
CA TRP A 172 3.43 12.53 10.64
C TRP A 172 3.80 13.94 10.20
N LEU A 173 4.59 14.09 9.13
CA LEU A 173 4.93 15.40 8.56
C LEU A 173 3.68 16.14 8.08
N ILE A 174 2.76 15.44 7.40
CA ILE A 174 1.47 15.99 6.97
C ILE A 174 0.63 16.41 8.18
N ALA A 175 0.62 15.59 9.24
CA ALA A 175 -0.04 15.91 10.52
C ALA A 175 0.63 17.08 11.28
N GLY A 176 1.76 17.60 10.81
CA GLY A 176 2.42 18.79 11.35
C GLY A 176 3.60 18.51 12.29
N LEU A 177 4.16 17.31 12.28
CA LEU A 177 5.45 17.03 12.90
C LEU A 177 6.56 17.78 12.14
N PRO A 178 7.48 18.49 12.83
CA PRO A 178 8.61 19.13 12.16
C PRO A 178 9.53 18.13 11.45
N ASN A 179 10.08 18.52 10.29
CA ASN A 179 10.97 17.70 9.49
C ASN A 179 12.44 17.77 9.95
N ASP A 180 12.67 17.70 11.26
CA ASP A 180 14.01 17.60 11.83
C ASP A 180 14.25 16.22 12.45
N SER A 181 15.52 15.81 12.53
CA SER A 181 15.90 14.47 12.99
C SER A 181 15.36 14.14 14.38
N THR A 182 15.35 15.11 15.30
CA THR A 182 14.89 14.93 16.69
C THR A 182 13.39 14.69 16.74
N SER A 183 12.63 15.45 15.96
CA SER A 183 11.17 15.32 15.87
C SER A 183 10.75 13.99 15.25
N ILE A 184 11.42 13.56 14.17
CA ILE A 184 11.18 12.27 13.53
C ILE A 184 11.50 11.12 14.51
N GLU A 185 12.64 11.18 15.19
CA GLU A 185 12.99 10.22 16.25
C GLU A 185 11.92 10.18 17.35
N ASN A 186 11.46 11.34 17.82
CA ASN A 186 10.38 11.40 18.81
C ASN A 186 9.10 10.75 18.30
N GLY A 187 8.74 10.95 17.03
CA GLY A 187 7.61 10.27 16.38
C GLY A 187 7.75 8.75 16.43
N ILE A 188 8.95 8.23 16.13
CA ILE A 188 9.26 6.80 16.22
C ILE A 188 9.14 6.30 17.67
N VAL A 189 9.63 7.06 18.65
CA VAL A 189 9.49 6.69 20.07
C VAL A 189 8.01 6.68 20.47
N VAL A 190 7.21 7.67 20.07
CA VAL A 190 5.76 7.70 20.35
C VAL A 190 5.04 6.48 19.77
N ALA A 191 5.39 6.08 18.55
CA ALA A 191 4.76 4.94 17.88
C ALA A 191 5.12 3.59 18.52
N ASN A 192 6.38 3.42 18.95
CA ASN A 192 6.93 2.14 19.39
C ASN A 192 7.05 1.98 20.93
N ALA A 193 6.94 3.07 21.71
CA ALA A 193 7.10 3.00 23.16
C ALA A 193 5.97 2.19 23.82
N ARG A 194 6.37 1.30 24.74
CA ARG A 194 5.42 0.54 25.57
C ARG A 194 4.78 1.41 26.66
N ARG A 195 5.57 2.33 27.23
CA ARG A 195 5.11 3.34 28.20
C ARG A 195 4.50 4.52 27.46
N TRP A 196 3.50 5.15 28.06
CA TRP A 196 2.82 6.28 27.45
C TRP A 196 3.74 7.50 27.35
N PRO A 197 3.75 8.21 26.22
CA PRO A 197 4.60 9.38 26.02
C PRO A 197 4.10 10.58 26.83
N LEU A 198 5.03 11.19 27.58
CA LEU A 198 4.88 12.49 28.22
C LEU A 198 5.78 13.49 27.52
N CYS A 199 5.18 14.27 26.64
CA CYS A 199 5.86 15.25 25.79
C CYS A 199 6.07 16.57 26.54
N ILE A 200 7.32 16.92 26.78
CA ILE A 200 7.75 18.24 27.24
C ILE A 200 7.67 19.17 26.03
N ASP A 201 6.56 19.89 25.92
CA ASP A 201 6.14 20.64 24.74
C ASP A 201 5.75 22.08 25.10
N PRO A 202 6.73 22.95 25.40
CA PRO A 202 6.48 24.33 25.80
C PRO A 202 5.90 25.18 24.66
N GLN A 203 6.03 24.76 23.40
CA GLN A 203 5.53 25.48 22.22
C GLN A 203 4.20 24.93 21.68
N GLY A 204 3.72 23.77 22.14
CA GLY A 204 2.48 23.15 21.70
C GLY A 204 2.58 22.41 20.35
N GLN A 205 3.79 22.04 19.92
CA GLN A 205 4.02 21.33 18.65
C GLN A 205 3.53 19.89 18.71
N ALA A 206 3.94 19.14 19.74
CA ALA A 206 3.50 17.75 19.94
C ALA A 206 1.98 17.69 20.14
N ASN A 207 1.43 18.65 20.89
CA ASN A 207 0.00 18.79 21.09
C ASN A 207 -0.78 18.95 19.78
N LYS A 208 -0.34 19.87 18.92
CA LYS A 208 -0.96 20.09 17.60
C LYS A 208 -0.82 18.85 16.71
N TRP A 209 0.36 18.24 16.68
CA TRP A 209 0.63 17.04 15.89
C TRP A 209 -0.26 15.86 16.31
N VAL A 210 -0.35 15.54 17.61
CA VAL A 210 -1.19 14.44 18.11
C VAL A 210 -2.67 14.68 17.80
N ARG A 211 -3.15 15.92 17.93
CA ARG A 211 -4.55 16.29 17.58
C ARG A 211 -4.85 16.06 16.11
N ASN A 212 -3.92 16.40 15.22
CA ASN A 212 -4.09 16.20 13.79
C ASN A 212 -3.97 14.72 13.40
N MET A 213 -3.01 14.00 13.99
CA MET A 213 -2.76 12.59 13.73
C MET A 213 -3.94 11.70 14.16
N GLU A 214 -4.57 12.01 15.29
CA GLU A 214 -5.69 11.23 15.85
C GLU A 214 -7.06 11.87 15.55
N ALA A 215 -7.14 12.78 14.58
CA ALA A 215 -8.36 13.53 14.26
C ALA A 215 -9.52 12.60 13.82
N GLU A 216 -9.22 11.63 12.96
CA GLU A 216 -10.21 10.66 12.45
C GLU A 216 -10.69 9.70 13.54
N ARG A 217 -9.83 9.40 14.53
CA ARG A 217 -10.12 8.54 15.68
C ARG A 217 -10.84 9.26 16.83
N GLN A 218 -11.31 10.48 16.58
CA GLN A 218 -12.05 11.32 17.52
C GLN A 218 -11.28 11.57 18.83
N LEU A 219 -10.00 11.95 18.82
CA LEU A 219 -9.23 12.23 20.05
C LEU A 219 -9.99 13.00 21.14
N LEU A 220 -9.98 12.49 22.38
CA LEU A 220 -10.53 13.17 23.55
C LEU A 220 -9.43 14.01 24.25
N VAL A 221 -9.63 15.32 24.36
CA VAL A 221 -8.67 16.23 24.99
C VAL A 221 -9.11 16.60 26.40
N LEU A 222 -8.30 16.28 27.40
CA LEU A 222 -8.60 16.49 28.82
C LEU A 222 -7.55 17.38 29.49
N LYS A 223 -7.95 18.16 30.49
CA LYS A 223 -7.08 19.07 31.25
C LYS A 223 -7.12 18.75 32.74
N PRO A 224 -6.23 17.88 33.24
CA PRO A 224 -6.28 17.42 34.63
C PRO A 224 -6.24 18.55 35.68
N ALA A 225 -5.52 19.64 35.40
CA ALA A 225 -5.39 20.77 36.33
C ALA A 225 -6.66 21.65 36.43
N SER A 226 -7.58 21.56 35.47
CA SER A 226 -8.76 22.43 35.40
C SER A 226 -10.07 21.67 35.45
N ASP A 227 -10.06 20.38 35.11
CA ASP A 227 -11.25 19.55 35.00
C ASP A 227 -11.21 18.42 36.05
N ALA A 228 -11.99 18.57 37.12
CA ALA A 228 -12.13 17.54 38.16
C ALA A 228 -12.81 16.25 37.64
N THR A 229 -13.50 16.31 36.49
CA THR A 229 -14.20 15.16 35.90
C THR A 229 -13.33 14.37 34.91
N TYR A 230 -12.06 14.75 34.72
CA TYR A 230 -11.19 14.14 33.71
C TYR A 230 -11.05 12.62 33.89
N LEU A 231 -11.00 12.12 35.13
CA LEU A 231 -10.92 10.67 35.41
C LEU A 231 -12.19 9.93 34.96
N ARG A 232 -13.36 10.54 35.13
CA ARG A 232 -14.63 9.96 34.68
C ARG A 232 -14.71 9.94 33.16
N GLN A 233 -14.23 11.01 32.50
CA GLN A 233 -14.15 11.06 31.04
C GLN A 233 -13.14 10.03 30.49
N LEU A 234 -12.00 9.86 31.16
CA LEU A 234 -11.01 8.82 30.85
C LEU A 234 -11.62 7.41 31.01
N ALA A 235 -12.35 7.16 32.10
CA ALA A 235 -13.08 5.91 32.32
C ALA A 235 -14.10 5.62 31.21
N SER A 236 -14.73 6.64 30.62
CA SER A 236 -15.65 6.46 29.49
C SER A 236 -14.95 6.19 28.16
N ALA A 237 -13.71 6.67 27.98
CA ALA A 237 -12.94 6.51 26.75
C ALA A 237 -12.23 5.15 26.66
N LEU A 238 -11.82 4.59 27.80
CA LEU A 238 -11.08 3.33 27.90
C LEU A 238 -11.79 2.13 27.24
N PRO A 239 -13.08 1.85 27.48
CA PRO A 239 -13.79 0.73 26.84
C PRO A 239 -13.99 0.92 25.34
N LEU A 240 -14.03 2.17 24.88
CA LEU A 240 -14.27 2.53 23.48
C LEU A 240 -12.99 2.52 22.62
N GLY A 241 -11.82 2.30 23.22
CA GLY A 241 -10.54 2.40 22.51
C GLY A 241 -10.19 3.84 22.06
N ARG A 242 -10.97 4.83 22.50
CA ARG A 242 -10.85 6.22 22.05
C ARG A 242 -9.53 6.83 22.54
N PRO A 243 -8.67 7.37 21.65
CA PRO A 243 -7.43 8.01 22.07
C PRO A 243 -7.68 9.21 23.00
N VAL A 244 -6.82 9.38 24.00
CA VAL A 244 -6.91 10.48 24.98
C VAL A 244 -5.62 11.29 25.01
N LEU A 245 -5.74 12.62 25.00
CA LEU A 245 -4.65 13.57 25.20
C LEU A 245 -4.85 14.36 26.49
N LEU A 246 -3.94 14.18 27.46
CA LEU A 246 -3.89 15.00 28.67
C LEU A 246 -3.00 16.23 28.45
N GLU A 247 -3.58 17.42 28.63
CA GLU A 247 -2.87 18.69 28.44
C GLU A 247 -2.46 19.35 29.75
N GLY A 248 -1.29 19.98 29.74
CA GLY A 248 -0.81 20.75 30.88
C GLY A 248 -0.49 19.88 32.09
N VAL A 249 0.00 18.67 31.84
CA VAL A 249 0.35 17.72 32.90
C VAL A 249 1.51 18.28 33.71
N GLY A 250 1.21 18.66 34.95
CA GLY A 250 2.19 19.00 35.99
C GLY A 250 2.66 17.71 36.68
N ALA A 251 2.39 17.58 37.99
CA ALA A 251 2.55 16.31 38.69
C ALA A 251 1.50 15.29 38.20
N LEU A 252 1.93 14.05 38.00
CA LEU A 252 1.00 12.95 37.68
C LEU A 252 0.25 12.53 38.94
N ASP A 253 -1.06 12.45 38.84
CA ASP A 253 -1.92 11.92 39.90
C ASP A 253 -1.71 10.41 40.05
N ALA A 254 -1.62 9.92 41.29
CA ALA A 254 -1.48 8.52 41.62
C ALA A 254 -2.65 7.67 41.08
N SER A 255 -3.84 8.27 40.94
CA SER A 255 -5.03 7.63 40.38
C SER A 255 -4.84 7.10 38.95
N LEU A 256 -3.91 7.70 38.17
CA LEU A 256 -3.59 7.29 36.80
C LEU A 256 -2.63 6.09 36.73
N THR A 257 -1.98 5.73 37.85
CA THR A 257 -0.95 4.68 37.89
C THR A 257 -1.39 3.35 37.26
N PRO A 258 -2.61 2.83 37.52
CA PRO A 258 -3.05 1.57 36.94
C PRO A 258 -3.11 1.61 35.40
N VAL A 259 -3.52 2.74 34.82
CA VAL A 259 -3.56 2.95 33.36
C VAL A 259 -2.15 3.16 32.81
N LEU A 260 -1.30 3.89 33.54
CA LEU A 260 0.07 4.18 33.11
C LEU A 260 0.93 2.92 33.02
N LEU A 261 0.79 2.05 34.03
CA LEU A 261 1.51 0.78 34.12
C LEU A 261 0.79 -0.37 33.41
N LYS A 262 -0.40 -0.13 32.85
CA LYS A 262 -1.25 -1.15 32.22
C LYS A 262 -1.50 -2.34 33.15
N GLN A 263 -1.86 -2.05 34.41
CA GLN A 263 -2.19 -3.04 35.45
C GLN A 263 -3.57 -3.62 35.20
N THR A 264 -3.68 -4.39 34.12
CA THR A 264 -4.93 -5.02 33.69
C THR A 264 -5.11 -6.39 34.33
N PHE A 265 -6.34 -6.73 34.67
CA PHE A 265 -6.73 -8.05 35.17
C PHE A 265 -7.95 -8.57 34.41
N LYS A 266 -8.14 -9.89 34.38
CA LYS A 266 -9.32 -10.48 33.75
C LYS A 266 -10.48 -10.49 34.75
N SER A 267 -11.62 -9.95 34.36
CA SER A 267 -12.87 -9.99 35.12
C SER A 267 -14.01 -10.35 34.18
N ALA A 268 -14.83 -11.33 34.53
CA ALA A 268 -15.98 -11.77 33.71
C ALA A 268 -15.65 -12.05 32.21
N GLY A 269 -14.42 -12.50 31.91
CA GLY A 269 -13.98 -12.81 30.54
C GLY A 269 -13.42 -11.63 29.74
N THR A 270 -13.57 -10.39 30.22
CA THR A 270 -12.97 -9.19 29.63
C THR A 270 -11.72 -8.76 30.37
N LEU A 271 -10.83 -8.04 29.67
CA LEU A 271 -9.67 -7.41 30.29
C LEU A 271 -10.13 -6.08 30.90
N CYS A 272 -9.86 -5.84 32.19
CA CYS A 272 -10.29 -4.63 32.88
C CYS A 272 -9.11 -3.97 33.61
N VAL A 273 -9.25 -2.68 33.91
CA VAL A 273 -8.32 -1.90 34.74
C VAL A 273 -9.09 -1.19 35.84
N LYS A 274 -8.49 -1.05 37.02
CA LYS A 274 -9.07 -0.29 38.13
C LYS A 274 -8.63 1.16 38.04
N LEU A 275 -9.56 2.11 37.91
CA LEU A 275 -9.30 3.54 37.91
C LEU A 275 -9.99 4.19 39.11
N GLY A 276 -9.23 4.54 40.14
CA GLY A 276 -9.79 4.92 41.44
C GLY A 276 -10.59 3.76 42.04
N ASP A 277 -11.87 3.97 42.30
CA ASP A 277 -12.79 2.94 42.82
C ASP A 277 -13.58 2.20 41.72
N GLN A 278 -13.46 2.63 40.46
CA GLN A 278 -14.20 2.05 39.34
C GLN A 278 -13.37 0.99 38.61
N VAL A 279 -14.03 -0.11 38.21
CA VAL A 279 -13.47 -1.12 37.30
C VAL A 279 -13.99 -0.83 35.91
N VAL A 280 -13.08 -0.67 34.95
CA VAL A 280 -13.37 -0.24 33.58
C VAL A 280 -12.78 -1.26 32.61
N ASP A 281 -13.50 -1.59 31.54
CA ASP A 281 -12.99 -2.46 30.49
C ASP A 281 -11.81 -1.81 29.75
N TRP A 282 -10.82 -2.63 29.43
CA TRP A 282 -9.61 -2.23 28.71
C TRP A 282 -9.70 -2.61 27.24
N ALA A 283 -9.77 -1.61 26.37
CA ALA A 283 -9.66 -1.81 24.94
C ALA A 283 -8.19 -1.94 24.49
N PRO A 284 -7.81 -2.98 23.72
CA PRO A 284 -6.42 -3.19 23.29
C PRO A 284 -5.84 -2.07 22.40
N ASP A 285 -6.70 -1.34 21.70
CA ASP A 285 -6.36 -0.26 20.76
C ASP A 285 -6.29 1.13 21.42
N PHE A 286 -6.65 1.24 22.71
CA PHE A 286 -6.59 2.48 23.47
C PHE A 286 -5.18 3.09 23.45
N ARG A 287 -5.11 4.42 23.27
CA ARG A 287 -3.86 5.20 23.29
C ARG A 287 -3.98 6.40 24.22
N LEU A 288 -2.95 6.61 25.04
CA LEU A 288 -2.84 7.76 25.94
C LEU A 288 -1.61 8.61 25.58
N TYR A 289 -1.84 9.91 25.40
CA TYR A 289 -0.83 10.92 25.15
C TYR A 289 -0.85 11.97 26.26
N MET A 290 0.31 12.48 26.65
CA MET A 290 0.42 13.52 27.67
C MET A 290 1.32 14.64 27.17
N THR A 291 0.94 15.89 27.43
CA THR A 291 1.74 17.08 27.07
C THR A 291 1.87 18.02 28.26
N THR A 292 3.04 18.61 28.42
CA THR A 292 3.28 19.66 29.43
C THR A 292 3.87 20.91 28.77
N ARG A 293 3.42 22.08 29.22
CA ARG A 293 3.96 23.38 28.77
C ARG A 293 5.17 23.84 29.57
N LEU A 294 5.50 23.11 30.64
CA LEU A 294 6.68 23.40 31.46
C LEU A 294 7.93 23.10 30.64
N ARG A 295 8.88 24.04 30.58
CA ARG A 295 10.11 23.87 29.78
C ARG A 295 11.08 22.88 30.39
N ASN A 296 11.21 22.94 31.70
CA ASN A 296 12.11 22.10 32.46
C ASN A 296 11.38 21.59 33.72
N PRO A 297 10.39 20.70 33.53
CA PRO A 297 9.68 20.12 34.67
C PRO A 297 10.63 19.21 35.46
N HIS A 298 10.53 19.27 36.79
CA HIS A 298 11.20 18.31 37.65
C HIS A 298 10.25 17.17 37.97
N TYR A 299 10.56 15.98 37.45
CA TYR A 299 9.78 14.77 37.70
C TYR A 299 10.51 13.85 38.69
N PRO A 300 9.82 13.30 39.70
CA PRO A 300 10.41 12.32 40.60
C PRO A 300 10.74 11.02 39.84
N PRO A 301 11.71 10.21 40.31
CA PRO A 301 12.08 8.95 39.66
C PRO A 301 10.90 8.02 39.40
N GLU A 302 9.93 7.99 40.31
CA GLU A 302 8.68 7.22 40.19
C GLU A 302 7.84 7.62 38.96
N THR A 303 7.82 8.90 38.59
CA THR A 303 7.17 9.36 37.35
C THR A 303 7.97 8.91 36.15
N CYS A 304 9.29 9.09 36.17
CA CYS A 304 10.19 8.75 35.06
C CYS A 304 10.16 7.25 34.70
N THR A 305 9.86 6.37 35.65
CA THR A 305 9.74 4.92 35.39
C THR A 305 8.38 4.51 34.81
N ARG A 306 7.31 5.29 35.08
CA ARG A 306 5.94 5.02 34.61
C ARG A 306 5.68 5.50 33.19
N VAL A 307 6.28 6.61 32.78
CA VAL A 307 6.03 7.24 31.47
C VAL A 307 7.28 7.21 30.58
N CYS A 308 7.10 7.45 29.29
CA CYS A 308 8.20 7.73 28.36
C CYS A 308 8.35 9.25 28.24
N LEU A 309 9.35 9.82 28.91
CA LEU A 309 9.62 11.27 28.81
C LEU A 309 10.21 11.60 27.44
N LEU A 310 9.58 12.54 26.75
CA LEU A 310 10.00 12.99 25.43
C LEU A 310 10.21 14.49 25.41
N ASN A 311 11.40 14.93 25.02
CA ASN A 311 11.68 16.34 24.80
C ASN A 311 11.21 16.76 23.40
N PHE A 312 10.11 17.52 23.37
CA PHE A 312 9.54 18.15 22.17
C PHE A 312 9.81 19.66 22.14
N SER A 313 10.79 20.13 22.92
CA SER A 313 11.24 21.52 22.81
C SER A 313 11.78 21.78 21.41
N ILE A 314 11.32 22.87 20.80
CA ILE A 314 11.78 23.25 19.46
C ILE A 314 13.29 23.43 19.40
N THR A 315 13.93 22.85 18.39
CA THR A 315 15.38 22.98 18.14
C THR A 315 15.68 24.17 17.24
N PRO A 316 16.91 24.74 17.27
CA PRO A 316 17.32 25.78 16.32
C PRO A 316 17.14 25.37 14.86
N ALA A 317 17.52 24.15 14.50
CA ALA A 317 17.35 23.61 13.15
C ALA A 317 15.86 23.43 12.78
N GLY A 318 15.04 22.90 13.70
CA GLY A 318 13.60 22.74 13.46
C GLY A 318 12.87 24.07 13.30
N LEU A 319 13.22 25.08 14.10
CA LEU A 319 12.67 26.42 13.94
C LEU A 319 13.15 27.10 12.66
N GLU A 320 14.41 26.91 12.28
CA GLU A 320 14.94 27.45 11.03
C GLU A 320 14.17 26.90 9.83
N ASP A 321 13.94 25.59 9.74
CA ASP A 321 13.17 25.02 8.62
C ASP A 321 11.70 25.47 8.66
N GLN A 322 11.10 25.58 9.85
CA GLN A 322 9.74 26.11 10.02
C GLN A 322 9.63 27.57 9.53
N LEU A 323 10.57 28.43 9.93
CA LEU A 323 10.60 29.83 9.49
C LEU A 323 10.96 29.95 8.01
N LEU A 324 11.77 29.04 7.47
CA LEU A 324 12.05 28.99 6.04
C LEU A 324 10.78 28.75 5.24
N GLY A 325 9.92 27.82 5.67
CA GLY A 325 8.59 27.64 5.09
C GLY A 325 7.76 28.93 5.12
N VAL A 326 7.76 29.65 6.25
CA VAL A 326 7.03 30.93 6.37
C VAL A 326 7.58 32.02 5.43
N VAL A 327 8.90 32.13 5.30
CA VAL A 327 9.54 33.10 4.39
C VAL A 327 9.23 32.77 2.95
N VAL A 328 9.41 31.50 2.55
CA VAL A 328 9.16 31.05 1.18
C VAL A 328 7.68 31.20 0.82
N ALA A 329 6.76 30.82 1.71
CA ALA A 329 5.32 30.99 1.49
C ALA A 329 4.93 32.46 1.24
N LYS A 330 5.67 33.42 1.81
CA LYS A 330 5.42 34.86 1.60
C LYS A 330 6.08 35.42 0.34
N GLU A 331 7.33 35.06 0.08
CA GLU A 331 8.12 35.60 -1.03
C GLU A 331 7.83 34.89 -2.36
N ARG A 332 7.63 33.57 -2.30
CA ARG A 332 7.41 32.66 -3.43
C ARG A 332 6.35 31.61 -3.06
N PRO A 333 5.07 32.00 -2.94
CA PRO A 333 3.98 31.08 -2.61
C PRO A 333 3.89 29.92 -3.62
N ASP A 334 4.21 30.19 -4.89
CA ASP A 334 4.29 29.20 -5.96
C ASP A 334 5.27 28.05 -5.66
N LEU A 335 6.42 28.34 -5.05
CA LEU A 335 7.40 27.32 -4.66
C LEU A 335 6.93 26.49 -3.45
N GLU A 336 6.18 27.07 -2.52
CA GLU A 336 5.70 26.34 -1.35
C GLU A 336 4.47 25.48 -1.67
N GLU A 337 3.58 25.97 -2.54
CA GLU A 337 2.44 25.19 -3.07
C GLU A 337 2.93 24.00 -3.87
N THR A 338 3.89 24.20 -4.79
CA THR A 338 4.49 23.10 -5.57
C THR A 338 5.21 22.09 -4.69
N LYS A 339 5.95 22.53 -3.67
CA LYS A 339 6.56 21.63 -2.68
C LYS A 339 5.52 20.79 -1.95
N THR A 340 4.45 21.42 -1.48
CA THR A 340 3.39 20.75 -0.70
C THR A 340 2.66 19.73 -1.58
N ALA A 341 2.31 20.10 -2.80
CA ALA A 341 1.71 19.20 -3.78
C ALA A 341 2.62 18.01 -4.10
N LEU A 342 3.92 18.25 -4.30
CA LEU A 342 4.90 17.21 -4.58
C LEU A 342 5.05 16.23 -3.41
N ILE A 343 5.03 16.71 -2.15
CA ILE A 343 5.07 15.85 -0.97
C ILE A 343 3.84 14.93 -0.91
N ILE A 344 2.64 15.47 -1.15
CA ILE A 344 1.39 14.70 -1.15
C ILE A 344 1.43 13.64 -2.26
N GLN A 345 1.73 14.05 -3.50
CA GLN A 345 1.82 13.15 -4.65
C GLN A 345 2.85 12.04 -4.45
N ASN A 346 4.05 12.37 -3.95
CA ASN A 346 5.09 11.38 -3.71
C ASN A 346 4.70 10.38 -2.60
N THR A 347 3.97 10.85 -1.58
CA THR A 347 3.43 9.98 -0.53
C THR A 347 2.39 9.02 -1.10
N GLU A 348 1.44 9.52 -1.90
CA GLU A 348 0.45 8.67 -2.58
C GLU A 348 1.11 7.66 -3.52
N PHE A 349 2.11 8.07 -4.29
CA PHE A 349 2.87 7.19 -5.15
C PHE A 349 3.61 6.11 -4.38
N THR A 350 4.27 6.45 -3.27
CA THR A 350 4.97 5.47 -2.42
C THR A 350 3.99 4.44 -1.84
N ILE A 351 2.80 4.88 -1.41
CA ILE A 351 1.74 4.00 -0.90
C ILE A 351 1.24 3.07 -2.00
N LYS A 352 0.90 3.60 -3.18
CA LYS A 352 0.43 2.83 -4.33
C LYS A 352 1.48 1.81 -4.79
N LEU A 353 2.76 2.19 -4.81
CA LEU A 353 3.85 1.28 -5.20
C LEU A 353 3.91 0.09 -4.24
N LYS A 354 3.87 0.33 -2.92
CA LYS A 354 3.84 -0.75 -1.93
C LYS A 354 2.60 -1.64 -2.06
N GLN A 355 1.41 -1.05 -2.28
CA GLN A 355 0.17 -1.81 -2.48
C GLN A 355 0.24 -2.71 -3.72
N LEU A 356 0.76 -2.20 -4.84
CA LEU A 356 0.95 -2.98 -6.06
C LEU A 356 1.96 -4.11 -5.87
N GLU A 357 3.04 -3.87 -5.12
CA GLU A 357 4.02 -4.90 -4.78
C GLU A 357 3.42 -6.00 -3.90
N ASP A 358 2.67 -5.62 -2.86
CA ASP A 358 2.01 -6.57 -1.97
C ASP A 358 0.95 -7.39 -2.71
N GLU A 359 0.19 -6.76 -3.62
CA GLU A 359 -0.80 -7.43 -4.48
C GLU A 359 -0.13 -8.40 -5.46
N LEU A 360 0.97 -7.99 -6.10
CA LEU A 360 1.73 -8.82 -7.03
C LEU A 360 2.29 -10.07 -6.32
N LEU A 361 2.87 -9.87 -5.14
CA LEU A 361 3.40 -10.96 -4.32
C LEU A 361 2.29 -11.91 -3.86
N PHE A 362 1.14 -11.37 -3.45
CA PHE A 362 -0.02 -12.16 -3.06
C PHE A 362 -0.56 -13.02 -4.21
N LYS A 363 -0.71 -12.43 -5.40
CA LYS A 363 -1.17 -13.12 -6.60
C LYS A 363 -0.22 -14.24 -7.01
N LEU A 364 1.09 -14.00 -7.02
CA LEU A 364 2.08 -15.04 -7.33
C LEU A 364 2.14 -16.13 -6.26
N SER A 365 1.96 -15.79 -4.98
CA SER A 365 1.99 -16.75 -3.88
C SER A 365 0.78 -17.68 -3.87
N ASN A 366 -0.37 -17.22 -4.38
CA ASN A 366 -1.61 -18.00 -4.45
C ASN A 366 -1.83 -18.69 -5.80
N ALA A 367 -0.94 -18.46 -6.77
CA ALA A 367 -1.01 -19.12 -8.06
C ALA A 367 -0.66 -20.61 -7.90
N GLU A 368 -1.66 -21.48 -8.00
CA GLU A 368 -1.50 -22.93 -7.96
C GLU A 368 -1.66 -23.52 -9.37
N GLY A 369 -0.80 -24.47 -9.73
CA GLY A 369 -0.84 -25.13 -11.04
C GLY A 369 0.01 -24.45 -12.12
N ASP A 370 -0.42 -24.56 -13.38
CA ASP A 370 0.29 -23.97 -14.53
C ASP A 370 -0.08 -22.49 -14.67
N ILE A 371 0.81 -21.62 -14.18
CA ILE A 371 0.67 -20.16 -14.23
C ILE A 371 0.52 -19.64 -15.68
N THR A 372 0.99 -20.40 -16.69
CA THR A 372 0.87 -20.00 -18.09
C THR A 372 -0.55 -20.16 -18.65
N GLU A 373 -1.44 -20.85 -17.93
CA GLU A 373 -2.86 -20.97 -18.30
C GLU A 373 -3.73 -19.86 -17.71
N ASP A 374 -3.28 -19.21 -16.64
CA ASP A 374 -4.00 -18.13 -15.97
C ASP A 374 -3.80 -16.77 -16.68
N VAL A 375 -4.67 -16.50 -17.65
CA VAL A 375 -4.63 -15.26 -18.45
C VAL A 375 -4.89 -14.03 -17.60
N GLU A 376 -5.82 -14.11 -16.64
CA GLU A 376 -6.18 -12.97 -15.78
C GLU A 376 -5.01 -12.57 -14.88
N LEU A 377 -4.29 -13.55 -14.35
CA LEU A 377 -3.08 -13.31 -13.59
C LEU A 377 -2.02 -12.60 -14.45
N ILE A 378 -1.74 -13.12 -15.65
CA ILE A 378 -0.71 -12.55 -16.55
C ILE A 378 -1.03 -11.10 -16.92
N GLU A 379 -2.27 -10.81 -17.34
CA GLU A 379 -2.69 -9.45 -17.69
C GLU A 379 -2.58 -8.50 -16.48
N SER A 380 -3.02 -8.96 -15.30
CA SER A 380 -2.93 -8.13 -14.10
C SER A 380 -1.49 -7.88 -13.63
N LEU A 381 -0.57 -8.83 -13.86
CA LEU A 381 0.85 -8.67 -13.59
C LEU A 381 1.51 -7.67 -14.55
N GLU A 382 1.13 -7.72 -15.83
CA GLU A 382 1.62 -6.77 -16.84
C GLU A 382 1.16 -5.34 -16.53
N ASP A 383 -0.11 -5.18 -16.15
CA ASP A 383 -0.67 -3.90 -15.74
C ASP A 383 -0.02 -3.36 -14.46
N ALA A 384 0.11 -4.19 -13.42
CA ALA A 384 0.76 -3.81 -12.18
C ALA A 384 2.21 -3.38 -12.41
N LYS A 385 2.94 -4.12 -13.27
CA LYS A 385 4.31 -3.76 -13.66
C LYS A 385 4.36 -2.43 -14.40
N ARG A 386 3.50 -2.24 -15.41
CA ARG A 386 3.46 -1.00 -16.19
C ARG A 386 3.25 0.20 -15.27
N VAL A 387 2.25 0.13 -14.39
CA VAL A 387 1.95 1.18 -13.41
C VAL A 387 3.13 1.38 -12.44
N SER A 388 3.73 0.31 -11.93
CA SER A 388 4.90 0.39 -11.05
C SER A 388 6.10 1.08 -11.72
N THR A 389 6.39 0.75 -12.98
CA THR A 389 7.48 1.38 -13.74
C THR A 389 7.21 2.86 -14.01
N GLU A 390 5.97 3.23 -14.34
CA GLU A 390 5.57 4.62 -14.54
C GLU A 390 5.66 5.43 -13.24
N ILE A 391 5.19 4.86 -12.12
CA ILE A 391 5.29 5.48 -10.80
C ILE A 391 6.77 5.63 -10.39
N THR A 392 7.60 4.62 -10.63
CA THR A 392 9.03 4.67 -10.30
C THR A 392 9.73 5.79 -11.08
N ALA A 393 9.43 5.94 -12.37
CA ALA A 393 9.94 7.05 -13.18
C ALA A 393 9.46 8.42 -12.63
N LYS A 394 8.17 8.55 -12.32
CA LYS A 394 7.60 9.78 -11.72
C LYS A 394 8.21 10.11 -10.36
N VAL A 395 8.49 9.12 -9.52
CA VAL A 395 9.16 9.31 -8.22
C VAL A 395 10.60 9.77 -8.41
N ALA A 396 11.30 9.27 -9.43
CA ALA A 396 12.65 9.72 -9.77
C ALA A 396 12.65 11.19 -10.24
N GLU A 397 11.75 11.56 -11.15
CA GLU A 397 11.57 12.96 -11.61
C GLU A 397 11.16 13.90 -10.47
N ALA A 398 10.26 13.44 -9.59
CA ALA A 398 9.84 14.19 -8.41
C ALA A 398 11.01 14.44 -7.46
N LYS A 399 11.97 13.51 -7.35
CA LYS A 399 13.17 13.67 -6.52
C LYS A 399 14.12 14.72 -7.09
N GLU A 400 14.31 14.78 -8.40
CA GLU A 400 15.09 15.84 -9.04
C GLU A 400 14.43 17.21 -8.87
N THR A 401 13.10 17.25 -9.02
CA THR A 401 12.30 18.45 -8.81
C THR A 401 12.37 18.91 -7.35
N GLU A 402 12.32 17.99 -6.38
CA GLU A 402 12.47 18.27 -4.95
C GLU A 402 13.84 18.89 -4.65
N LEU A 403 14.92 18.41 -5.28
CA LEU A 403 16.26 18.99 -5.14
C LEU A 403 16.29 20.43 -5.67
N ALA A 404 15.77 20.68 -6.87
CA ALA A 404 15.72 22.02 -7.45
C ALA A 404 14.89 23.00 -6.60
N ILE A 405 13.76 22.54 -6.05
CA ILE A 405 12.93 23.32 -5.11
C ILE A 405 13.72 23.62 -3.84
N ASN A 406 14.40 22.63 -3.27
CA ASN A 406 15.19 22.82 -2.06
C ASN A 406 16.36 23.80 -2.25
N GLU A 407 17.04 23.76 -3.41
CA GLU A 407 18.05 24.76 -3.77
C GLU A 407 17.46 26.17 -3.88
N ALA A 408 16.29 26.31 -4.50
CA ALA A 408 15.59 27.59 -4.56
C ALA A 408 15.17 28.10 -3.17
N ARG A 409 14.69 27.21 -2.29
CA ARG A 409 14.36 27.55 -0.89
C ARG A 409 15.59 27.95 -0.10
N ASN A 410 16.72 27.28 -0.29
CA ASN A 410 17.96 27.55 0.44
C ASN A 410 18.47 28.99 0.27
N LYS A 411 18.08 29.70 -0.80
CA LYS A 411 18.39 31.13 -0.98
C LYS A 411 17.81 32.00 0.14
N TYR A 412 16.69 31.59 0.74
CA TYR A 412 16.02 32.31 1.85
C TYR A 412 16.45 31.83 3.24
N ARG A 413 17.30 30.79 3.31
CA ARG A 413 17.70 30.13 4.56
C ARG A 413 18.35 31.08 5.56
N ASN A 414 19.14 32.03 5.08
CA ASN A 414 19.78 33.04 5.94
C ASN A 414 18.77 33.89 6.72
N VAL A 415 17.62 34.22 6.12
CA VAL A 415 16.56 34.97 6.78
C VAL A 415 15.92 34.13 7.88
N ALA A 416 15.64 32.86 7.58
CA ALA A 416 15.09 31.90 8.53
C ALA A 416 16.04 31.63 9.71
N ALA A 417 17.34 31.46 9.44
CA ALA A 417 18.37 31.24 10.46
C ALA A 417 18.48 32.44 11.42
N ARG A 418 18.44 33.67 10.89
CA ARG A 418 18.38 34.90 11.72
C ARG A 418 17.09 34.96 12.54
N GLY A 419 15.95 34.62 11.95
CA GLY A 419 14.67 34.55 12.66
C GLY A 419 14.70 33.54 13.81
N ALA A 420 15.28 32.36 13.58
CA ALA A 420 15.44 31.34 14.62
C ALA A 420 16.34 31.86 15.76
N MET A 421 17.49 32.45 15.42
CA MET A 421 18.38 33.06 16.41
C MET A 421 17.66 34.11 17.27
N LEU A 422 16.91 35.03 16.65
CA LEU A 422 16.14 36.06 17.35
C LEU A 422 15.12 35.45 18.30
N PHE A 423 14.42 34.39 17.88
CA PHE A 423 13.50 33.68 18.76
C PHE A 423 14.22 33.10 19.97
N PHE A 424 15.34 32.38 19.81
CA PHE A 424 16.05 31.79 20.94
C PHE A 424 16.68 32.83 21.87
N LEU A 425 17.07 34.00 21.35
CA LEU A 425 17.53 35.11 22.16
C LEU A 425 16.38 35.71 22.98
N LEU A 426 15.24 36.00 22.34
CA LEU A 426 14.01 36.44 23.01
C LEU A 426 13.57 35.43 24.07
N ASN A 427 13.66 34.15 23.74
CA ASN A 427 13.32 33.04 24.61
C ASN A 427 14.21 32.95 25.85
N SER A 428 15.46 33.41 25.74
CA SER A 428 16.43 33.47 26.83
C SER A 428 16.21 34.66 27.76
N LEU A 429 15.55 35.74 27.30
CA LEU A 429 15.20 36.89 28.15
C LEU A 429 14.20 36.54 29.26
N ASN A 430 13.44 35.45 29.12
CA ASN A 430 12.59 34.92 30.19
C ASN A 430 13.41 34.54 31.46
N LYS A 431 14.72 34.27 31.32
CA LYS A 431 15.60 34.05 32.48
C LYS A 431 15.79 35.29 33.34
N ILE A 432 15.58 36.48 32.77
CA ILE A 432 15.68 37.76 33.48
C ILE A 432 14.35 38.03 34.19
N HIS A 433 13.23 37.93 33.48
CA HIS A 433 11.91 38.18 34.04
C HIS A 433 10.81 37.48 33.24
N ALA A 434 9.78 36.99 33.94
CA ALA A 434 8.64 36.25 33.36
C ALA A 434 7.85 37.05 32.31
N PHE A 435 7.93 38.38 32.35
CA PHE A 435 7.29 39.27 31.38
C PHE A 435 7.79 39.07 29.94
N TYR A 436 9.04 38.61 29.76
CA TYR A 436 9.62 38.34 28.43
C TYR A 436 9.30 36.93 27.92
N GLN A 437 8.27 36.28 28.45
CA GLN A 437 7.81 34.99 27.97
C GLN A 437 6.89 35.15 26.76
N PHE A 438 7.41 34.83 25.57
CA PHE A 438 6.63 34.84 24.33
C PHE A 438 6.37 33.43 23.84
N SER A 439 5.17 33.21 23.27
CA SER A 439 4.85 31.97 22.58
C SER A 439 5.47 31.96 21.19
N LEU A 440 5.79 30.77 20.70
CA LEU A 440 6.26 30.61 19.32
C LEU A 440 5.24 31.15 18.31
N ASN A 441 3.95 30.91 18.54
CA ASN A 441 2.89 31.41 17.66
C ASN A 441 2.89 32.94 17.58
N ALA A 442 3.03 33.63 18.71
CA ALA A 442 3.13 35.09 18.72
C ALA A 442 4.37 35.58 17.95
N PHE A 443 5.51 34.92 18.16
CA PHE A 443 6.74 35.24 17.43
C PHE A 443 6.57 35.07 15.92
N VAL A 444 6.01 33.94 15.45
CA VAL A 444 5.81 33.68 14.01
C VAL A 444 4.88 34.72 13.38
N VAL A 445 3.83 35.16 14.08
CA VAL A 445 2.95 36.24 13.60
C VAL A 445 3.71 37.56 13.47
N VAL A 446 4.50 37.93 14.47
CA VAL A 446 5.30 39.17 14.44
C VAL A 446 6.40 39.11 13.38
N PHE A 447 7.09 37.97 13.26
CA PHE A 447 8.08 37.72 12.23
C PHE A 447 7.46 37.85 10.84
N GLY A 448 6.29 37.24 10.61
CA GLY A 448 5.53 37.40 9.39
C GLY A 448 5.18 38.86 9.10
N ARG A 449 4.68 39.61 10.09
CA ARG A 449 4.41 41.05 9.92
C ARG A 449 5.68 41.84 9.60
N GLY A 450 6.80 41.50 10.23
CA GLY A 450 8.10 42.10 9.95
C GLY A 450 8.53 41.92 8.50
N LEU A 451 8.30 40.74 7.92
CA LEU A 451 8.53 40.50 6.48
C LEU A 451 7.63 41.37 5.59
N ASP A 452 6.34 41.52 5.93
CA ASP A 452 5.41 42.34 5.14
C ASP A 452 5.73 43.85 5.21
N LEU A 453 6.21 44.33 6.36
CA LEU A 453 6.45 45.74 6.65
C LEU A 453 7.90 46.19 6.36
N ALA A 454 8.79 45.26 5.99
CA ALA A 454 10.20 45.56 5.76
C ALA A 454 10.38 46.57 4.60
N PRO A 455 11.08 47.69 4.81
CA PRO A 455 11.35 48.66 3.75
C PRO A 455 12.25 48.01 2.68
N GLY A 456 11.70 47.79 1.47
CA GLY A 456 12.39 47.15 0.34
C GLY A 456 11.69 45.92 -0.24
N GLY A 457 10.66 45.38 0.42
CA GLY A 457 9.85 44.27 -0.10
C GLY A 457 8.93 44.67 -1.26
N ARG A 458 8.59 43.71 -2.13
CA ARG A 458 7.54 43.91 -3.16
C ARG A 458 6.25 44.33 -2.45
N LYS A 459 5.79 45.57 -2.65
CA LYS A 459 4.44 46.00 -2.24
C LYS A 459 3.45 45.00 -2.83
N LYS A 460 2.72 44.27 -1.98
CA LYS A 460 1.64 43.36 -2.42
C LYS A 460 0.70 44.16 -3.32
N LYS A 461 0.57 43.76 -4.60
CA LYS A 461 -0.53 44.26 -5.44
C LYS A 461 -1.81 43.87 -4.70
N ALA A 462 -2.68 44.85 -4.46
CA ALA A 462 -3.98 44.61 -3.85
C ALA A 462 -4.71 43.46 -4.58
N PRO A 463 -5.42 42.57 -3.86
CA PRO A 463 -6.16 41.51 -4.51
C PRO A 463 -7.15 42.14 -5.48
N ARG A 464 -6.98 41.85 -6.78
CA ARG A 464 -7.93 42.25 -7.81
C ARG A 464 -9.22 41.50 -7.48
N ALA A 465 -10.29 42.23 -7.12
CA ALA A 465 -11.58 41.66 -6.82
C ALA A 465 -11.94 40.66 -7.93
N ALA A 466 -12.08 39.39 -7.56
CA ALA A 466 -12.55 38.37 -8.48
C ALA A 466 -13.93 38.81 -8.97
N ALA A 467 -14.05 39.05 -10.28
CA ALA A 467 -15.34 39.23 -10.91
C ALA A 467 -16.13 37.93 -10.65
N VAL A 468 -17.22 38.04 -9.91
CA VAL A 468 -18.17 36.95 -9.71
C VAL A 468 -18.70 36.55 -11.08
N PRO A 469 -18.50 35.30 -11.56
CA PRO A 469 -19.14 34.86 -12.79
C PRO A 469 -20.65 34.85 -12.56
N ALA A 470 -21.39 35.52 -13.44
CA ALA A 470 -22.84 35.62 -13.38
C ALA A 470 -23.47 34.23 -13.37
N VAL A 471 -24.26 33.95 -12.33
CA VAL A 471 -25.10 32.76 -12.23
C VAL A 471 -26.15 32.86 -13.34
N VAL A 472 -26.11 31.92 -14.28
CA VAL A 472 -27.16 31.72 -15.27
C VAL A 472 -28.42 31.25 -14.53
N ALA A 473 -29.48 32.05 -14.59
CA ALA A 473 -30.78 31.73 -14.01
C ALA A 473 -31.45 30.57 -14.77
N PRO A 474 -32.18 29.67 -14.09
CA PRO A 474 -32.96 28.62 -14.74
C PRO A 474 -34.22 29.18 -15.41
N PRO A 475 -34.74 28.50 -16.45
CA PRO A 475 -35.86 29.00 -17.25
C PRO A 475 -37.19 28.99 -16.47
N SER A 476 -37.93 30.07 -16.64
CA SER A 476 -39.24 30.38 -16.06
C SER A 476 -40.31 29.36 -16.45
N ALA A 477 -40.96 28.77 -15.45
CA ALA A 477 -42.23 28.10 -15.59
C ALA A 477 -43.35 29.14 -15.84
N GLN A 478 -44.03 29.00 -16.97
CA GLN A 478 -45.27 29.71 -17.26
C GLN A 478 -46.37 29.20 -16.33
N ALA A 479 -46.97 30.09 -15.55
CA ALA A 479 -48.26 29.86 -14.90
C ALA A 479 -49.14 31.10 -15.13
N SER A 480 -50.32 30.80 -15.66
CA SER A 480 -51.35 31.64 -16.24
C SER A 480 -52.02 32.61 -15.26
N GLU A 481 -52.41 33.76 -15.81
CA GLU A 481 -53.45 34.69 -15.34
C GLU A 481 -54.65 33.99 -14.69
N VAL A 482 -55.09 34.46 -13.51
CA VAL A 482 -56.51 34.75 -13.24
C VAL A 482 -56.64 35.92 -12.22
N ALA A 483 -57.46 36.88 -12.64
CA ALA A 483 -58.05 38.08 -12.04
C ALA A 483 -58.17 38.25 -10.49
N LYS A 484 -57.97 39.52 -10.07
CA LYS A 484 -58.53 40.16 -8.86
C LYS A 484 -60.06 40.34 -8.99
N PRO A 485 -60.79 40.47 -7.86
CA PRO A 485 -61.26 41.79 -7.38
C PRO A 485 -61.14 41.94 -5.84
N ALA A 486 -60.68 43.07 -5.28
CA ALA A 486 -61.37 44.33 -4.96
C ALA A 486 -62.07 44.35 -3.56
N ALA A 487 -62.07 45.55 -2.94
CA ALA A 487 -62.63 45.99 -1.64
C ALA A 487 -61.71 45.83 -0.41
N GLU A 488 -61.18 46.91 0.22
CA GLU A 488 -61.82 47.82 1.21
C GLU A 488 -62.10 47.07 2.54
N VAL A 489 -61.66 47.42 3.76
CA VAL A 489 -61.49 48.66 4.56
C VAL A 489 -60.65 48.30 5.82
N PRO A 490 -59.97 49.24 6.50
CA PRO A 490 -59.10 48.96 7.65
C PRO A 490 -59.87 48.96 8.99
N VAL A 491 -59.26 48.47 10.08
CA VAL A 491 -59.39 48.96 11.46
C VAL A 491 -58.52 48.08 12.39
N ALA A 492 -57.71 48.74 13.22
CA ALA A 492 -56.88 48.19 14.30
C ALA A 492 -57.75 48.01 15.58
N PRO A 493 -57.24 47.63 16.78
CA PRO A 493 -55.88 47.77 17.33
C PRO A 493 -55.03 46.50 17.33
#